data_AF-A0A9N9GSJ1-F1
#
_entry.id   AF-A0A9N9GSJ1-F1
#
_cell.length_a   1.000
_cell.length_b   1.000
_cell.length_c   1.000
_cell.angle_alpha   90.00
_cell.angle_beta   90.00
_cell.angle_gamma   90.00
#
_symmetry.space_group_name_H-M   'P 1'
#
loop_
_entity.id
_entity.type
_entity.pdbx_description
1 polymer ?
#
loop_
_entity_poly.entity_id
_entity_poly.type
_entity_poly.pdbx_seq_one_letter_code
_entity_poly.pdbx_strand_id
1 'polypeptide(L)' 'NPLSAQANLSIKEKLLKNIFIAGLNPKNQLMAEEYGKKLPLEGLVKLLTINEIRAKCDPPPPYHP' A
#
# COMPACT_ATOMS: atom_id res chain seq x y z
N ASN A 1 28.50 -14.79 -0.37
CA ASN A 1 28.04 -14.87 -1.77
C ASN A 1 27.01 -13.76 -2.01
N PRO A 2 27.30 -12.72 -2.79
CA PRO A 2 26.43 -11.53 -2.91
C PRO A 2 25.00 -11.84 -3.37
N LEU A 3 24.83 -12.89 -4.20
CA LEU A 3 23.51 -13.38 -4.63
C LEU A 3 22.61 -13.81 -3.47
N SER A 4 23.16 -14.43 -2.41
CA SER A 4 22.34 -14.88 -1.28
C SER A 4 21.88 -13.72 -0.40
N ALA A 5 22.68 -12.66 -0.29
CA ALA A 5 22.30 -11.45 0.43
C ALA A 5 21.16 -10.72 -0.27
N GLN A 6 21.22 -10.59 -1.60
CA GLN A 6 20.17 -9.95 -2.39
C GLN A 6 18.84 -10.73 -2.35
N ALA A 7 18.91 -12.07 -2.43
CA ALA A 7 17.72 -12.93 -2.29
C ALA A 7 17.09 -12.80 -0.90
N ASN A 8 17.90 -12.77 0.16
CA ASN A 8 17.40 -12.59 1.53
C ASN A 8 16.74 -11.23 1.75
N LEU A 9 17.28 -10.16 1.15
CA LEU A 9 16.66 -8.82 1.22
C LEU A 9 15.31 -8.80 0.49
N SER A 10 15.22 -9.43 -0.68
CA SER A 10 13.97 -9.56 -1.44
C SER A 10 12.89 -10.33 -0.66
N ILE A 11 13.27 -11.43 0.02
CA ILE A 11 12.36 -12.20 0.88
C ILE A 11 11.86 -11.35 2.05
N LYS A 12 12.77 -10.62 2.72
CA LYS A 12 12.39 -9.73 3.84
C LYS A 12 11.44 -8.63 3.40
N GLU A 13 11.69 -7.99 2.26
CA GLU A 13 10.80 -6.96 1.72
C GLU A 13 9.42 -7.52 1.40
N LYS A 14 9.36 -8.70 0.77
CA LYS A 14 8.09 -9.37 0.46
C LYS A 14 7.28 -9.68 1.73
N LEU A 15 7.93 -10.22 2.76
CA LEU A 15 7.27 -10.50 4.04
C LEU A 15 6.75 -9.21 4.69
N LEU A 16 7.57 -8.16 4.72
CA LEU A 16 7.21 -6.88 5.31
C LEU A 16 6.00 -6.25 4.60
N LYS A 17 5.97 -6.32 3.26
CA LYS A 17 4.81 -5.86 2.47
C LYS A 17 3.54 -6.64 2.81
N ASN A 18 3.63 -7.96 2.92
CA ASN A 18 2.46 -8.77 3.26
C ASN A 18 1.90 -8.42 4.65
N ILE A 19 2.78 -8.25 5.65
CA ILE A 19 2.38 -7.85 7.00
C ILE A 19 1.75 -6.46 6.99
N PHE A 20 2.35 -5.51 6.27
CA PHE A 20 1.82 -4.16 6.13
C PHE A 20 0.42 -4.17 5.51
N ILE A 21 0.24 -4.87 4.39
CA ILE A 21 -1.04 -4.97 3.67
C ILE A 21 -2.13 -5.60 4.54
N ALA A 22 -1.80 -6.68 5.27
CA ALA A 22 -2.75 -7.36 6.16
C ALA A 22 -3.22 -6.49 7.34
N GLY A 23 -2.45 -5.46 7.72
CA GLY A 23 -2.81 -4.50 8.77
C GLY A 23 -3.71 -3.35 8.31
N LEU A 24 -4.01 -3.25 7.01
CA LEU A 24 -4.85 -2.17 6.46
C LEU A 24 -6.35 -2.48 6.61
N ASN A 25 -7.18 -1.44 6.55
CA ASN A 25 -8.61 -1.63 6.40
C ASN A 25 -8.94 -2.26 5.01
N PRO A 26 -10.09 -2.92 4.84
CA PRO A 26 -10.40 -3.67 3.61
C PRO A 26 -10.28 -2.87 2.30
N LYS A 27 -10.67 -1.58 2.32
CA LYS A 27 -10.57 -0.68 1.15
C LYS A 27 -9.09 -0.44 0.78
N ASN A 28 -8.28 -0.13 1.77
CA ASN A 28 -6.86 0.15 1.58
C ASN A 28 -6.06 -1.13 1.30
N GLN A 29 -6.50 -2.28 1.82
CA GLN A 29 -5.91 -3.58 1.55
C GLN A 29 -6.04 -3.96 0.07
N LEU A 30 -7.25 -3.88 -0.50
CA LEU A 30 -7.50 -4.13 -1.93
C LEU A 30 -6.59 -3.28 -2.83
N MET A 31 -6.51 -1.99 -2.51
CA MET A 31 -5.65 -1.07 -3.24
C MET A 31 -4.16 -1.42 -3.07
N ALA A 32 -3.72 -1.73 -1.85
CA ALA A 32 -2.34 -2.08 -1.59
C ALA A 32 -1.94 -3.44 -2.20
N GLU A 33 -2.86 -4.37 -2.42
CA GLU A 33 -2.61 -5.62 -3.15
C GLU A 33 -2.39 -5.38 -4.66
N GLU A 34 -3.18 -4.50 -5.26
CA GLU A 34 -3.05 -4.07 -6.67
C GLU A 34 -1.71 -3.36 -6.93
N TYR A 35 -1.34 -2.42 -6.06
CA TYR A 35 -0.14 -1.60 -6.23
C TYR A 35 1.12 -2.21 -5.59
N GLY A 36 0.97 -3.11 -4.62
CA GLY A 36 2.09 -3.63 -3.80
C GLY A 36 3.02 -4.58 -4.53
N LYS A 37 2.57 -5.11 -5.67
CA LYS A 37 3.42 -5.85 -6.62
C LYS A 37 4.34 -4.92 -7.42
N LYS A 38 4.00 -3.64 -7.55
CA LYS A 38 4.67 -2.67 -8.43
C LYS A 38 5.49 -1.65 -7.66
N LEU A 39 5.13 -1.36 -6.42
CA LEU A 39 5.76 -0.31 -5.61
C LEU A 39 6.61 -0.90 -4.47
N PRO A 40 7.72 -0.23 -4.10
CA PRO A 40 8.35 -0.44 -2.81
C PRO A 40 7.40 -0.04 -1.68
N LEU A 41 7.68 -0.51 -0.46
CA LEU A 41 6.83 -0.24 0.70
C LEU A 41 6.61 1.27 0.94
N GLU A 42 7.65 2.09 0.78
CA GLU A 42 7.55 3.54 0.91
C GLU A 42 6.59 4.16 -0.12
N GLY A 43 6.59 3.63 -1.35
CA GLY A 43 5.67 4.05 -2.41
C GLY A 43 4.21 3.73 -2.08
N LEU A 44 3.95 2.57 -1.47
CA LEU A 44 2.63 2.21 -0.97
C LEU A 44 2.14 3.16 0.12
N VAL A 45 3.00 3.49 1.09
CA VAL A 45 2.66 4.42 2.17
C VAL A 45 2.28 5.80 1.62
N LYS A 46 3.06 6.33 0.68
CA LYS A 46 2.76 7.62 0.02
C LYS A 46 1.43 7.59 -0.73
N LEU A 47 1.17 6.53 -1.48
CA LEU A 47 -0.07 6.36 -2.25
C LEU A 47 -1.30 6.32 -1.34
N LEU A 48 -1.25 5.52 -0.27
CA LEU A 48 -2.35 5.40 0.70
C LEU A 48 -2.60 6.72 1.43
N THR A 49 -1.53 7.43 1.81
CA THR A 49 -1.63 8.74 2.46
C THR A 49 -2.29 9.78 1.55
N ILE A 50 -1.88 9.85 0.28
CA ILE A 50 -2.46 10.78 -0.69
C ILE A 50 -3.95 10.47 -0.93
N ASN A 51 -4.30 9.19 -1.05
CA ASN A 51 -5.69 8.80 -1.27
C ASN A 51 -6.57 9.09 -0.05
N GLU A 52 -6.06 8.92 1.17
CA GLU A 52 -6.75 9.31 2.39
C GLU A 52 -6.97 10.83 2.46
N ILE A 53 -5.96 11.62 2.08
CA ILE A 53 -6.09 13.09 2.01
C ILE A 53 -7.14 13.49 0.98
N ARG A 54 -7.09 12.92 -0.23
CA ARG A 54 -8.06 13.20 -1.30
C ARG A 54 -9.49 12.86 -0.86
N ALA A 55 -9.68 11.69 -0.27
CA ALA A 55 -10.98 11.25 0.23
C ALA A 55 -11.58 12.19 1.31
N LYS A 56 -10.74 12.94 2.03
CA LYS A 56 -11.19 13.95 3.01
C LYS A 56 -11.46 15.32 2.38
N CYS A 57 -10.78 15.64 1.29
CA CYS A 57 -10.92 16.90 0.57
C CYS A 57 -12.06 16.87 -0.46
N ASP A 58 -12.46 15.69 -0.91
CA ASP A 58 -13.58 15.54 -1.83
C ASP A 58 -14.89 15.90 -1.11
N PRO A 59 -15.67 16.88 -1.60
CA PRO A 59 -16.94 17.22 -1.00
C PRO A 59 -17.88 16.00 -1.08
N PRO A 60 -18.73 15.77 -0.06
CA PRO A 60 -19.73 14.73 -0.14
C PRO A 60 -20.60 14.94 -1.38
N PRO A 61 -21.05 13.85 -2.03
CA PRO A 61 -21.94 13.98 -3.18
C PRO A 61 -23.17 14.80 -2.78
N PRO A 62 -23.67 15.68 -3.66
CA PRO A 62 -24.83 16.49 -3.36
C PRO A 62 -25.99 15.57 -2.98
N TYR A 63 -26.58 15.82 -1.81
CA TYR A 63 -27.80 15.15 -1.39
C TYR A 63 -28.89 15.47 -2.42
N HIS A 64 -29.31 14.46 -3.18
CA HIS A 64 -30.51 14.56 -4.00
C HIS A 64 -31.72 14.31 -3.09
N PRO A 65 -32.68 15.25 -3.01
CA PRO A 65 -33.92 15.10 -2.24
C PRO A 65 -34.88 14.07 -2.85
#